data_AF-A0A2E0Q8P6-F1
#
_entry.id   AF-A0A2E0Q8P6-F1
#
_cell.length_a   1.000
_cell.length_b   1.000
_cell.length_c   1.000
_cell.angle_alpha   90.00
_cell.angle_beta   90.00
_cell.angle_gamma   90.00
#
_symmetry.space_group_name_H-M   'P 1'
#
loop_
_entity.id
_entity.type
_entity.pdbx_description
1 polymer ?
#
loop_
_entity_poly.entity_id
_entity_poly.type
_entity_poly.pdbx_seq_one_letter_code
_entity_poly.pdbx_strand_id
1 'polypeptide(L)'
;MANQKQHQSKNTSLEDLAQDLAGQPIVFNKKSSAAPKITSIEAAFRSSDPVLAALYKDLKNSMDNYSTARSAYGDDDAMLEIIADQVDSARSAYDTRLLELKANRGMIAEGLMRYKSAQETDDEEKRLKAIEKKEEAIREHWRQWYMRLRIAQQQRGKNAIWGWLLVLLLFWQAQHHRKHLQSIQKRI
;
A
#
# COMPACT_ATOMS: atom_id res chain seq x y z
N MET A 1 -35.99 -46.53 -22.21
CA MET A 1 -36.91 -45.38 -22.35
C MET A 1 -36.15 -44.12 -21.97
N ALA A 2 -35.68 -43.36 -22.97
CA ALA A 2 -34.85 -42.16 -22.78
C ALA A 2 -35.75 -40.93 -22.70
N ASN A 3 -35.60 -40.15 -21.62
CA ASN A 3 -36.41 -38.96 -21.35
C ASN A 3 -35.63 -37.71 -21.83
N GLN A 4 -35.96 -37.23 -23.02
CA GLN A 4 -35.40 -35.99 -23.59
C GLN A 4 -36.01 -34.78 -22.89
N LYS A 5 -35.24 -34.09 -22.05
CA LYS A 5 -35.56 -32.74 -21.57
C LYS A 5 -35.22 -31.73 -22.67
N GLN A 6 -36.24 -31.20 -23.33
CA GLN A 6 -36.13 -30.05 -24.22
C GLN A 6 -35.78 -28.80 -23.38
N HIS A 7 -34.58 -28.27 -23.57
CA HIS A 7 -34.23 -26.94 -23.12
C HIS A 7 -34.83 -25.91 -24.08
N GLN A 8 -35.93 -25.29 -23.66
CA GLN A 8 -36.45 -24.08 -24.30
C GLN A 8 -35.43 -22.95 -24.11
N SER A 9 -34.75 -22.58 -25.19
CA SER A 9 -34.00 -21.33 -25.29
C SER A 9 -35.01 -20.18 -25.23
N LYS A 10 -35.05 -19.47 -24.09
CA LYS A 10 -35.76 -18.21 -23.99
C LYS A 10 -34.98 -17.18 -24.81
N ASN A 11 -35.57 -16.70 -25.90
CA ASN A 11 -35.07 -15.57 -26.66
C ASN A 11 -35.13 -14.33 -25.76
N THR A 12 -34.03 -14.02 -25.09
CA THR A 12 -33.85 -12.75 -24.37
C THR A 12 -33.82 -11.63 -25.40
N SER A 13 -34.77 -10.70 -25.30
CA SER A 13 -34.87 -9.56 -26.20
C SER A 13 -33.66 -8.63 -25.99
N LEU A 14 -33.26 -7.90 -27.04
CA LEU A 14 -32.18 -6.92 -26.94
C LEU A 14 -32.50 -5.80 -25.93
N GLU A 15 -33.78 -5.47 -25.74
CA GLU A 15 -34.24 -4.58 -24.67
C GLU A 15 -33.95 -5.13 -23.27
N ASP A 16 -34.20 -6.43 -23.00
CA ASP A 16 -33.91 -7.03 -21.69
C ASP A 16 -32.40 -7.00 -21.38
N LEU A 17 -31.57 -7.16 -22.42
CA LEU A 17 -30.11 -7.12 -22.32
C LEU A 17 -29.59 -5.69 -22.07
N ALA A 18 -30.20 -4.70 -22.72
CA ALA A 18 -29.88 -3.29 -22.51
C ALA A 18 -30.29 -2.80 -21.11
N GLN A 19 -31.40 -3.33 -20.57
CA GLN A 19 -31.89 -2.96 -19.25
C GLN A 19 -31.07 -3.62 -18.12
N ASP A 20 -30.55 -4.82 -18.35
CA ASP A 20 -29.62 -5.50 -17.42
C ASP A 20 -28.23 -4.81 -17.40
N LEU A 21 -27.76 -4.32 -18.55
CA LEU A 21 -26.53 -3.52 -18.67
C LEU A 21 -26.64 -2.13 -18.04
N ALA A 22 -27.83 -1.52 -18.06
CA ALA A 22 -28.06 -0.19 -17.48
C ALA A 22 -28.29 -0.23 -15.96
N GLY A 23 -28.70 -1.38 -15.40
CA GLY A 23 -29.01 -1.55 -13.98
C GLY A 23 -27.84 -1.97 -13.10
N GLN A 24 -26.77 -2.53 -13.67
CA GLN A 24 -25.60 -2.93 -12.90
C GLN A 24 -24.62 -1.74 -12.80
N PRO A 25 -24.40 -1.16 -11.60
CA PRO A 25 -23.28 -0.24 -11.45
C PRO A 25 -22.03 -1.00 -11.90
N ILE A 26 -21.26 -0.42 -12.81
CA ILE A 26 -19.94 -0.93 -13.15
C ILE A 26 -19.10 -0.78 -11.88
N VAL A 27 -19.18 -1.78 -11.00
CA VAL A 27 -18.27 -1.95 -9.89
C VAL A 27 -16.98 -2.36 -10.57
N PHE A 28 -16.14 -1.36 -10.86
CA PHE A 28 -14.72 -1.59 -11.06
C PHE A 28 -14.21 -2.22 -9.77
N ASN A 29 -14.35 -3.53 -9.67
CA ASN A 29 -13.73 -4.31 -8.62
C ASN A 29 -12.24 -4.23 -8.90
N LYS A 30 -11.63 -3.16 -8.38
CA LYS A 30 -10.18 -2.94 -8.33
C LYS A 30 -9.53 -3.93 -7.36
N LYS A 31 -10.01 -5.17 -7.30
CA LYS A 31 -9.15 -6.33 -7.13
C LYS A 31 -8.51 -6.58 -8.50
N SER A 32 -7.65 -5.64 -8.91
CA SER A 32 -6.54 -6.03 -9.77
C SER A 32 -5.89 -7.18 -9.02
N SER A 33 -6.04 -8.41 -9.52
CA SER A 33 -5.16 -9.50 -9.16
C SER A 33 -3.77 -8.95 -9.45
N ALA A 34 -3.10 -8.44 -8.42
CA ALA A 34 -1.80 -7.82 -8.55
C ALA A 34 -0.95 -8.85 -9.28
N ALA A 35 -0.48 -8.50 -10.48
CA ALA A 35 0.36 -9.38 -11.25
C ALA A 35 1.46 -9.91 -10.30
N PRO A 36 1.72 -11.22 -10.28
CA PRO A 36 2.60 -11.81 -9.30
C PRO A 36 3.92 -11.04 -9.30
N LYS A 37 4.28 -10.49 -8.14
CA LYS A 37 5.45 -9.61 -8.01
C LYS A 37 6.68 -10.39 -8.45
N ILE A 38 7.27 -9.99 -9.58
CA ILE A 38 8.46 -10.64 -10.12
C ILE A 38 9.65 -10.14 -9.29
N THR A 39 10.03 -10.91 -8.27
CA THR A 39 11.11 -10.55 -7.33
C THR A 39 12.49 -11.00 -7.80
N SER A 40 12.56 -11.92 -8.76
CA SER A 40 13.81 -12.44 -9.32
C SER A 40 13.72 -12.68 -10.81
N ILE A 41 14.87 -12.75 -11.48
CA ILE A 41 14.98 -13.09 -12.90
C ILE A 41 14.37 -14.48 -13.17
N GLU A 42 14.52 -15.42 -12.25
CA GLU A 42 13.95 -16.77 -12.36
C GLU A 42 12.42 -16.74 -12.29
N ALA A 43 11.85 -15.88 -11.45
CA ALA A 43 10.40 -15.64 -11.46
C ALA A 43 9.92 -15.05 -12.79
N ALA A 44 10.74 -14.23 -13.45
CA ALA A 44 10.44 -13.71 -14.78
C ALA A 44 10.42 -14.83 -15.83
N PHE A 45 11.41 -15.73 -15.82
CA PHE A 45 11.43 -16.91 -16.69
C PHE A 45 10.24 -17.84 -16.44
N ARG A 46 9.84 -18.05 -15.18
CA ARG A 46 8.63 -18.83 -14.86
C ARG A 46 7.36 -18.17 -15.38
N SER A 47 7.32 -16.84 -15.46
CA SER A 47 6.16 -16.12 -16.00
C SER A 47 6.06 -16.19 -17.52
N SER A 48 7.16 -16.50 -18.21
CA SER A 48 7.23 -16.61 -19.67
C SER A 48 7.16 -18.06 -20.16
N ASP A 49 7.74 -19.01 -19.44
CA ASP A 49 7.78 -20.43 -19.83
C ASP A 49 6.83 -21.28 -18.97
N PRO A 50 5.72 -21.81 -19.53
CA PRO A 50 4.74 -22.57 -18.77
C PRO A 50 5.28 -23.92 -18.30
N VAL A 51 6.27 -24.50 -18.99
CA VAL A 51 6.91 -25.76 -18.59
C VAL A 51 7.72 -25.55 -17.31
N LEU A 52 8.55 -24.51 -17.24
CA LEU A 52 9.28 -24.13 -16.04
C LEU A 52 8.35 -23.80 -14.87
N ALA A 53 7.19 -23.17 -15.15
CA ALA A 53 6.18 -22.91 -14.12
C ALA A 53 5.58 -24.21 -13.54
N ALA A 54 5.30 -25.20 -14.39
CA ALA A 54 4.83 -26.51 -13.97
C ALA A 54 5.90 -27.26 -13.16
N LEU A 55 7.14 -27.30 -13.65
CA LEU A 55 8.27 -27.93 -12.94
C LEU A 55 8.53 -27.29 -11.57
N TYR A 56 8.39 -25.97 -11.47
CA TYR A 56 8.49 -25.29 -10.18
C TYR A 56 7.37 -25.69 -9.21
N LYS A 57 6.15 -25.88 -9.71
CA LYS A 57 5.04 -26.38 -8.90
C LYS A 57 5.30 -27.80 -8.43
N ASP A 58 5.82 -28.67 -9.29
CA ASP A 58 6.14 -30.04 -8.94
C ASP A 58 7.26 -30.11 -7.91
N LEU A 59 8.33 -29.31 -8.08
CA LEU A 59 9.39 -29.16 -7.08
C LEU A 59 8.84 -28.73 -5.73
N LYS A 60 7.96 -27.72 -5.71
CA LYS A 60 7.35 -27.24 -4.47
C LYS A 60 6.49 -28.33 -3.81
N ASN A 61 5.68 -29.03 -4.59
CA ASN A 61 4.86 -30.13 -4.07
C ASN A 61 5.73 -31.24 -3.48
N SER A 62 6.82 -31.62 -4.14
CA SER A 62 7.75 -32.63 -3.63
C SER A 62 8.43 -32.18 -2.32
N MET A 63 8.83 -30.92 -2.21
CA MET A 63 9.39 -30.35 -0.97
C MET A 63 8.35 -30.33 0.17
N ASP A 64 7.12 -29.92 -0.13
CA ASP A 64 6.02 -29.90 0.84
C ASP A 64 5.71 -31.34 1.32
N ASN A 65 5.68 -32.31 0.39
CA ASN A 65 5.52 -33.73 0.70
C ASN A 65 6.65 -34.27 1.57
N TYR A 66 7.91 -33.94 1.26
CA TYR A 66 9.06 -34.32 2.07
C TYR A 66 8.94 -33.77 3.49
N SER A 67 8.59 -32.50 3.64
CA SER A 67 8.42 -31.88 4.96
C SER A 67 7.28 -32.53 5.76
N THR A 68 6.18 -32.87 5.08
CA THR A 68 5.01 -33.53 5.68
C THR A 68 5.37 -34.95 6.12
N ALA A 69 6.00 -35.74 5.25
CA ALA A 69 6.44 -37.09 5.56
C ALA A 69 7.44 -37.09 6.72
N ARG A 70 8.40 -36.14 6.71
CA ARG A 70 9.40 -36.02 7.78
C ARG A 70 8.76 -35.75 9.12
N SER A 71 7.75 -34.87 9.15
CA SER A 71 6.99 -34.58 10.38
C SER A 71 6.15 -35.75 10.87
N ALA A 72 5.67 -36.61 9.97
CA ALA A 72 4.76 -37.71 10.29
C ALA A 72 5.49 -38.99 10.74
N TYR A 73 6.60 -39.32 10.09
CA TYR A 73 7.28 -40.61 10.26
C TYR A 73 8.61 -40.50 11.01
N GLY A 74 9.16 -39.28 11.17
CA GLY A 74 10.46 -39.06 11.80
C GLY A 74 11.63 -39.24 10.82
N ASP A 75 12.83 -38.84 11.22
CA ASP A 75 13.98 -38.65 10.32
C ASP A 75 14.57 -39.96 9.75
N ASP A 76 14.27 -41.13 10.34
CA ASP A 76 14.87 -42.43 10.01
C ASP A 76 13.98 -43.34 9.13
N ASP A 77 12.90 -42.82 8.53
CA ASP A 77 12.02 -43.61 7.66
C ASP A 77 12.60 -43.75 6.23
N ALA A 78 12.73 -44.97 5.74
CA ALA A 78 13.23 -45.26 4.38
C ALA A 78 12.37 -44.63 3.26
N MET A 79 11.10 -44.34 3.52
CA MET A 79 10.24 -43.60 2.61
C MET A 79 10.70 -42.15 2.42
N LEU A 80 11.40 -41.56 3.40
CA LEU A 80 11.97 -40.23 3.25
C LEU A 80 13.11 -40.21 2.23
N GLU A 81 13.90 -41.28 2.13
CA GLU A 81 14.94 -41.38 1.11
C GLU A 81 14.32 -41.36 -0.29
N ILE A 82 13.24 -42.12 -0.50
CA ILE A 82 12.53 -42.14 -1.79
C ILE A 82 11.93 -40.77 -2.12
N ILE A 83 11.34 -40.09 -1.13
CA ILE A 83 10.78 -38.74 -1.35
C ILE A 83 11.90 -37.71 -1.57
N ALA A 84 13.06 -37.86 -0.92
CA ALA A 84 14.23 -37.03 -1.16
C ALA A 84 14.71 -37.18 -2.61
N ASP A 85 14.79 -38.40 -3.12
CA ASP A 85 15.14 -38.66 -4.53
C ASP A 85 14.13 -38.02 -5.50
N GLN A 86 12.85 -37.99 -5.14
CA GLN A 86 11.82 -37.29 -5.92
C GLN A 86 12.01 -35.76 -5.90
N VAL A 87 12.40 -35.19 -4.76
CA VAL A 87 12.73 -33.76 -4.66
C VAL A 87 13.94 -33.44 -5.53
N ASP A 88 14.99 -34.24 -5.46
CA ASP A 88 16.21 -34.04 -6.25
C ASP A 88 15.96 -34.21 -7.75
N SER A 89 15.13 -35.17 -8.14
CA SER A 89 14.69 -35.35 -9.52
C SER A 89 13.91 -34.13 -10.03
N ALA A 90 12.94 -33.64 -9.26
CA ALA A 90 12.17 -32.45 -9.61
C ALA A 90 13.05 -31.20 -9.69
N ARG A 91 14.04 -31.10 -8.79
CA ARG A 91 15.00 -29.99 -8.75
C ARG A 91 15.89 -30.00 -9.98
N SER A 92 16.47 -31.15 -10.32
CA SER A 92 17.33 -31.32 -11.49
C SER A 92 16.57 -30.98 -12.78
N ALA A 93 15.32 -31.40 -12.91
CA ALA A 93 14.47 -31.07 -14.06
C ALA A 93 14.20 -29.55 -14.16
N TYR A 94 13.87 -28.90 -13.04
CA TYR A 94 13.67 -27.45 -12.98
C TYR A 94 14.95 -26.68 -13.34
N ASP A 95 16.08 -27.04 -12.74
CA ASP A 95 17.37 -26.36 -12.94
C ASP A 95 17.85 -26.53 -14.38
N THR A 96 17.69 -27.73 -14.97
CA THR A 96 18.02 -27.99 -16.37
C THR A 96 17.20 -27.11 -17.30
N ARG A 97 15.87 -27.06 -17.11
CA ARG A 97 15.00 -26.21 -17.93
C ARG A 97 15.34 -24.73 -17.79
N LEU A 98 15.66 -24.29 -16.58
CA LEU A 98 16.08 -22.92 -16.31
C LEU A 98 17.39 -22.57 -17.04
N LEU A 99 18.36 -23.50 -17.08
CA LEU A 99 19.61 -23.34 -17.82
C LEU A 99 19.39 -23.27 -19.33
N GLU A 100 18.51 -24.11 -19.88
CA GLU A 100 18.13 -24.05 -21.30
C GLU A 100 17.54 -22.68 -21.68
N LEU A 101 16.64 -22.17 -20.83
CA LEU A 101 16.03 -20.85 -21.03
C LEU A 101 17.06 -19.73 -20.89
N LYS A 102 18.03 -19.88 -19.97
CA LYS A 102 19.18 -18.97 -19.81
C LYS A 102 20.22 -19.11 -20.94
N ALA A 103 20.18 -20.17 -21.74
CA ALA A 103 21.04 -20.33 -22.92
C ALA A 103 20.38 -19.79 -24.20
N ASN A 104 19.04 -19.80 -24.26
CA ASN A 104 18.29 -19.30 -25.40
C ASN A 104 18.21 -17.76 -25.39
N ARG A 105 18.97 -17.11 -26.28
CA ARG A 105 19.07 -15.63 -26.39
C ARG A 105 17.72 -14.90 -26.46
N GLY A 106 16.71 -15.49 -27.12
CA GLY A 106 15.37 -14.88 -27.22
C GLY A 106 14.62 -14.89 -25.89
N MET A 107 14.63 -16.03 -25.21
CA MET A 107 13.96 -16.21 -23.91
C MET A 107 14.67 -15.42 -22.80
N ILE A 108 16.01 -15.30 -22.86
CA ILE A 108 16.78 -14.45 -21.94
C ILE A 108 16.34 -12.99 -22.07
N ALA A 109 16.23 -12.48 -23.29
CA ALA A 109 15.83 -11.10 -23.53
C ALA A 109 14.43 -10.85 -22.97
N GLU A 110 13.48 -11.76 -23.21
CA GLU A 110 12.12 -11.64 -22.67
C GLU A 110 12.10 -11.69 -21.13
N GLY A 111 12.79 -12.66 -20.53
CA GLY A 111 12.89 -12.78 -19.07
C GLY A 111 13.52 -11.54 -18.42
N LEU A 112 14.60 -11.02 -19.00
CA LEU A 112 15.25 -9.79 -18.52
C LEU A 112 14.37 -8.55 -18.71
N MET A 113 13.64 -8.43 -19.82
CA MET A 113 12.73 -7.31 -20.04
C MET A 113 11.60 -7.31 -19.00
N ARG A 114 10.97 -8.47 -18.75
CA ARG A 114 9.91 -8.59 -17.73
C ARG A 114 10.42 -8.31 -16.32
N TYR A 115 11.64 -8.74 -16.00
CA TYR A 115 12.27 -8.43 -14.71
C TYR A 115 12.52 -6.93 -14.55
N LYS A 116 13.11 -6.28 -15.57
CA LYS A 116 13.37 -4.84 -15.57
C LYS A 116 12.09 -4.02 -15.47
N SER A 117 11.06 -4.36 -16.24
CA SER A 117 9.78 -3.64 -16.17
C SER A 117 9.14 -3.78 -14.79
N ALA A 118 9.19 -4.96 -14.17
CA ALA A 118 8.67 -5.15 -12.82
C ALA A 118 9.46 -4.33 -11.79
N GLN A 119 10.78 -4.26 -11.93
CA GLN A 119 11.64 -3.47 -11.06
C GLN A 119 11.37 -1.96 -11.20
N GLU A 120 11.22 -1.47 -12.43
CA GLU A 120 10.87 -0.07 -12.71
C GLU A 120 9.54 0.32 -12.08
N THR A 121 8.52 -0.54 -12.15
CA THR A 121 7.22 -0.27 -11.50
C THR A 121 7.32 -0.21 -9.97
N ASP A 122 8.13 -1.07 -9.35
CA ASP A 122 8.31 -1.08 -7.90
C ASP A 122 9.10 0.16 -7.42
N ASP A 123 10.07 0.61 -8.22
CA ASP A 123 10.85 1.80 -7.92
C ASP A 123 10.06 3.09 -8.15
N GLU A 124 9.19 3.13 -9.15
CA GLU A 124 8.24 4.22 -9.35
C GLU A 124 7.23 4.32 -8.19
N GLU A 125 6.70 3.19 -7.73
CA GLU A 125 5.79 3.15 -6.57
C GLU A 125 6.49 3.67 -5.30
N LYS A 126 7.75 3.30 -5.08
CA LYS A 126 8.55 3.84 -3.95
C LYS A 126 8.77 5.34 -4.08
N ARG A 127 9.04 5.85 -5.29
CA ARG A 127 9.22 7.28 -5.55
C ARG A 127 7.93 8.06 -5.25
N LEU A 128 6.79 7.55 -5.69
CA LEU A 128 5.48 8.16 -5.41
C LEU A 128 5.19 8.22 -3.90
N LYS A 129 5.41 7.11 -3.18
CA LYS A 129 5.26 7.08 -1.71
C LYS A 129 6.22 8.03 -1.00
N ALA A 130 7.43 8.22 -1.53
CA ALA A 130 8.39 9.18 -0.97
C ALA A 130 7.94 10.63 -1.19
N ILE A 131 7.32 10.94 -2.33
CA ILE A 131 6.73 12.26 -2.60
C ILE A 131 5.53 12.50 -1.67
N GLU A 132 4.62 11.54 -1.56
CA GLU A 132 3.44 11.63 -0.69
C GLU A 132 3.83 11.89 0.78
N LYS A 133 4.84 11.17 1.30
CA LYS A 133 5.39 11.41 2.64
C LYS A 133 5.97 12.83 2.81
N LYS A 134 6.62 13.37 1.78
CA LYS A 134 7.12 14.75 1.82
C LYS A 134 5.97 15.75 1.87
N GLU A 135 4.92 15.52 1.10
CA GLU A 135 3.72 16.39 1.11
C GLU A 135 2.98 16.31 2.45
N GLU A 136 2.89 15.13 3.06
CA GLU A 136 2.36 14.97 4.42
C GLU A 136 3.19 15.74 5.45
N ALA A 137 4.52 15.61 5.42
CA ALA A 137 5.40 16.34 6.32
C ALA A 137 5.26 17.87 6.16
N ILE A 138 5.14 18.37 4.92
CA ILE A 138 4.90 19.78 4.64
C ILE A 138 3.54 20.22 5.18
N ARG A 139 2.48 19.41 4.98
CA ARG A 139 1.13 19.69 5.52
C ARG A 139 1.12 19.73 7.05
N GLU A 140 1.79 18.80 7.71
CA GLU A 140 1.93 18.78 9.16
C GLU A 140 2.71 19.99 9.67
N HIS A 141 3.82 20.34 9.01
CA HIS A 141 4.60 21.52 9.35
C HIS A 141 3.75 22.81 9.24
N TRP A 142 2.96 22.95 8.16
CA TRP A 142 2.02 24.07 8.00
C TRP A 142 0.95 24.11 9.10
N ARG A 143 0.38 22.96 9.48
CA ARG A 143 -0.59 22.88 10.60
C ARG A 143 0.04 23.33 11.91
N GLN A 144 1.24 22.86 12.22
CA GLN A 144 1.96 23.25 13.44
C GLN A 144 2.26 24.75 13.45
N TRP A 145 2.74 25.29 12.32
CA TRP A 145 3.00 26.71 12.16
C TRP A 145 1.72 27.55 12.37
N TYR A 146 0.62 27.17 11.72
CA TYR A 146 -0.67 27.85 11.84
C TYR A 146 -1.20 27.85 13.29
N MET A 147 -1.10 26.71 13.99
CA MET A 147 -1.48 26.61 15.40
C MET A 147 -0.65 27.54 16.29
N ARG A 148 0.67 27.62 16.08
CA ARG A 148 1.54 28.56 16.81
C ARG A 148 1.14 30.00 16.55
N LEU A 149 0.81 30.35 15.31
CA LEU A 149 0.35 31.69 14.95
C LEU A 149 -0.94 32.07 15.67
N ARG A 150 -1.90 31.14 15.71
CA ARG A 150 -3.18 31.33 16.41
C ARG A 150 -3.00 31.55 17.91
N ILE A 151 -2.15 30.75 18.55
CA ILE A 151 -1.82 30.89 19.97
C ILE A 151 -1.17 32.26 20.25
N ALA A 152 -0.22 32.67 19.40
CA ALA A 152 0.45 33.97 19.51
C ALA A 152 -0.54 35.15 19.36
N GLN A 153 -1.52 35.06 18.44
CA GLN A 153 -2.57 36.07 18.31
C GLN A 153 -3.48 36.14 19.55
N GLN A 154 -3.85 34.99 20.12
CA GLN A 154 -4.72 34.95 21.30
C GLN A 154 -4.03 35.56 22.54
N GLN A 155 -2.71 35.46 22.64
CA GLN A 155 -1.94 36.12 23.69
C GLN A 155 -1.84 37.64 23.50
N ARG A 156 -1.77 38.15 22.26
CA ARG A 156 -1.83 39.60 22.00
C ARG A 156 -3.14 40.22 22.48
N GLY A 157 -4.27 39.53 22.31
CA GLY A 157 -5.57 40.00 22.83
C GLY A 157 -5.62 40.12 24.36
N LYS A 158 -5.04 39.15 25.07
CA LYS A 158 -4.97 39.18 26.55
C LYS A 158 -4.04 40.27 27.06
N ASN A 159 -2.87 40.44 26.45
CA ASN A 159 -1.89 41.45 26.86
C ASN A 159 -2.35 42.87 26.53
N ALA A 160 -3.14 43.05 25.46
CA ALA A 160 -3.75 44.33 25.13
C ALA A 160 -4.77 44.79 26.19
N ILE A 161 -5.59 43.88 26.73
CA ILE A 161 -6.55 44.20 27.79
C ILE A 161 -5.83 44.63 29.07
N TRP A 162 -4.78 43.90 29.47
CA TRP A 162 -3.95 44.29 30.62
C TRP A 162 -3.26 45.65 30.41
N GLY A 163 -2.79 45.94 29.19
CA GLY A 163 -2.23 47.24 28.84
C GLY A 163 -3.23 48.39 29.00
N TRP A 164 -4.46 48.21 28.53
CA TRP A 164 -5.54 49.19 28.67
C TRP A 164 -5.97 49.40 30.13
N LEU A 165 -6.06 48.34 30.93
CA LEU A 165 -6.36 48.44 32.36
C LEU A 165 -5.30 49.25 33.12
N LEU A 166 -4.02 49.07 32.78
CA LEU A 166 -2.92 49.79 33.43
C LEU A 166 -2.95 51.29 33.10
N VAL A 167 -3.28 51.65 31.85
CA VAL A 167 -3.48 53.05 31.44
C VAL A 167 -4.65 53.69 32.18
N LEU A 168 -5.78 52.99 32.33
CA LEU A 168 -6.95 53.49 33.08
C LEU A 168 -6.63 53.69 34.56
N LEU A 169 -5.86 52.78 35.16
CA LEU A 169 -5.47 52.86 36.57
C LEU A 169 -4.54 54.06 36.83
N LEU A 170 -3.55 54.28 35.96
CA LEU A 170 -2.68 55.46 36.02
C LEU A 170 -3.47 56.76 35.81
N PHE A 171 -4.42 56.77 34.87
CA PHE A 171 -5.29 57.92 34.64
C PHE A 171 -6.16 58.25 35.86
N TRP A 172 -6.73 57.23 36.50
CA TRP A 172 -7.51 57.39 37.72
C TRP A 172 -6.66 57.92 38.89
N GLN A 173 -5.45 57.38 39.07
CA GLN A 173 -4.50 57.84 40.08
C GLN A 173 -4.10 59.31 39.87
N ALA A 174 -3.86 59.72 38.61
CA ALA A 174 -3.57 61.11 38.26
C ALA A 174 -4.76 62.05 38.56
N GLN A 175 -5.99 61.61 38.27
CA GLN A 175 -7.21 62.37 38.59
C GLN A 175 -7.40 62.54 40.09
N HIS A 176 -7.17 61.48 40.87
CA HIS A 176 -7.26 61.54 42.32
C HIS A 176 -6.23 62.51 42.91
N HIS A 177 -4.99 62.47 42.41
CA HIS A 177 -3.93 63.37 42.84
C HIS A 177 -4.24 64.84 42.52
N ARG A 178 -4.83 65.13 41.35
CA ARG A 178 -5.29 66.49 41.00
C ARG A 178 -6.39 66.99 41.93
N LYS A 179 -7.38 66.16 42.26
CA LYS A 179 -8.46 66.53 43.20
C LYS A 179 -7.91 66.79 44.61
N HIS A 180 -6.96 65.98 45.07
CA HIS A 180 -6.31 66.18 46.36
C HIS A 180 -5.55 67.52 46.42
N LEU A 181 -4.75 67.83 45.40
CA LEU A 181 -4.02 69.12 45.30
C LEU A 181 -4.98 70.32 45.27
N GLN A 182 -6.09 70.24 44.54
CA GLN A 182 -7.11 71.29 44.53
C GLN A 182 -7.80 71.48 45.90
N SER A 183 -7.96 70.40 46.67
CA SER A 183 -8.57 70.48 48.01
C SER A 183 -7.64 71.12 49.04
N ILE A 184 -6.32 70.91 48.92
CA ILE A 184 -5.30 71.57 49.74
C ILE A 184 -5.24 73.07 49.42
N GLN A 185 -5.28 73.44 48.13
CA GLN A 185 -5.22 74.83 47.69
C GLN A 185 -6.44 75.67 48.13
N LYS A 186 -7.59 75.04 48.40
CA LYS A 186 -8.80 75.72 48.94
C LYS A 186 -8.78 75.90 50.46
N ARG A 187 -7.81 75.33 51.17
CA ARG A 187 -7.68 75.42 52.64
C ARG A 187 -6.58 76.41 53.08
N ILE A 188 -5.84 76.96 52.12
CA ILE A 188 -4.94 78.11 52.31
C ILE A 188 -5.71 79.34 51.85
#